data_AF-A0A5K7XHW2-F1
#
_entry.id   AF-A0A5K7XHW2-F1
#
_cell.length_a   1.000
_cell.length_b   1.000
_cell.length_c   1.000
_cell.angle_alpha   90.00
_cell.angle_beta   90.00
_cell.angle_gamma   90.00
#
_symmetry.space_group_name_H-M   'P 1'
#
loop_
_entity.id
_entity.type
_entity.pdbx_description
1 polymer ?
#
loop_
_entity_poly.entity_id
_entity_poly.type
_entity_poly.pdbx_seq_one_letter_code
_entity_poly.pdbx_strand_id
1 'polypeptide(L)'
;MSRLRTLLRLTLIATPLALFVCAIGCGPPSAPTSSTATDAALVQPAADVATAATASDAIVVRVEQTPIAAALVLPQRSALPGAQFELAVELEIAPQWEVRALGANSAAGIATTLQLTLPPGVSAVGEWVAPSPTRSIAPDGHPVHVGKSTFKRTLKIEPTAHVGETAINCKIDYQACNERSCMRPEAIELAAPFAIAAP
;
A
#
# COMPACT_ATOMS: atom_id res chain seq x y z
N MET A 1 49.68 -16.57 -21.05
CA MET A 1 50.27 -17.74 -20.38
C MET A 1 49.70 -17.72 -18.96
N SER A 2 48.98 -18.67 -18.39
CA SER A 2 48.92 -20.12 -18.52
C SER A 2 47.49 -20.61 -18.17
N ARG A 3 47.21 -21.88 -18.47
CA ARG A 3 45.90 -22.53 -18.52
C ARG A 3 45.57 -23.25 -17.20
N LEU A 4 44.27 -23.38 -16.86
CA LEU A 4 43.64 -24.53 -16.16
C LEU A 4 42.13 -24.26 -16.12
N ARG A 5 41.22 -24.83 -16.94
CA ARG A 5 40.80 -26.23 -17.15
C ARG A 5 40.52 -27.01 -15.85
N THR A 6 39.27 -26.92 -15.38
CA THR A 6 38.62 -28.01 -14.63
C THR A 6 37.17 -28.17 -15.09
N LEU A 7 36.92 -29.33 -15.71
CA LEU A 7 35.62 -29.93 -16.05
C LEU A 7 35.08 -30.72 -14.84
N LEU A 8 33.84 -31.20 -14.95
CA LEU A 8 33.04 -32.09 -14.06
C LEU A 8 32.09 -31.33 -13.11
N ARG A 9 30.83 -31.71 -12.93
CA ARG A 9 30.15 -32.99 -13.20
C ARG A 9 28.65 -32.74 -13.40
N LEU A 10 28.13 -33.36 -14.45
CA LEU A 10 26.71 -33.55 -14.74
C LEU A 10 26.15 -34.57 -13.73
N THR A 11 25.08 -34.24 -13.01
CA THR A 11 24.23 -35.23 -12.34
C THR A 11 22.77 -34.90 -12.62
N LEU A 12 22.22 -35.63 -13.61
CA LEU A 12 20.80 -35.90 -13.77
C LEU A 12 20.27 -36.53 -12.47
N ILE A 13 19.18 -35.98 -11.91
CA ILE A 13 18.28 -36.73 -11.05
C ILE A 13 16.88 -36.56 -11.62
N ALA A 14 16.42 -37.62 -12.29
CA ALA A 14 15.04 -37.83 -12.71
C ALA A 14 14.37 -38.73 -11.67
N THR A 15 13.16 -38.40 -11.21
CA THR A 15 12.10 -39.31 -10.69
C THR A 15 10.97 -38.48 -10.02
N PRO A 16 9.76 -39.02 -9.81
CA PRO A 16 8.78 -39.38 -10.83
C PRO A 16 7.40 -38.74 -10.60
N LEU A 17 6.60 -38.81 -11.66
CA LEU A 17 5.16 -38.61 -11.74
C LEU A 17 4.41 -39.42 -10.65
N ALA A 18 3.61 -38.77 -9.80
CA ALA A 18 2.67 -39.44 -8.91
C ALA A 18 1.23 -39.01 -9.23
N LEU A 19 0.38 -40.02 -9.32
CA LEU A 19 -0.98 -40.04 -9.83
C LEU A 19 -1.99 -39.24 -9.00
N PHE A 20 -2.82 -38.48 -9.71
CA PHE A 20 -4.28 -38.64 -9.82
C PHE A 20 -4.98 -39.47 -8.72
N VAL A 21 -5.73 -38.80 -7.83
CA VAL A 21 -7.02 -39.32 -7.31
C VAL A 21 -8.02 -38.17 -7.26
N CYS A 22 -9.03 -38.31 -8.10
CA CYS A 22 -10.23 -37.49 -8.15
C CYS A 22 -11.19 -38.04 -7.07
N ALA A 23 -11.60 -37.21 -6.11
CA ALA A 23 -12.70 -37.54 -5.20
C ALA A 23 -13.85 -36.56 -5.43
N ILE A 24 -14.84 -37.08 -6.12
CA ILE A 24 -16.15 -36.53 -6.43
C ILE A 24 -16.94 -36.34 -5.12
N GLY A 25 -17.53 -35.17 -4.95
CA GLY A 25 -18.43 -34.87 -3.82
C GLY A 25 -19.47 -33.84 -4.22
N CYS A 26 -20.38 -34.26 -5.11
CA CYS A 26 -21.53 -33.49 -5.57
C CYS A 26 -22.62 -33.51 -4.48
N GLY A 27 -22.97 -32.36 -3.92
CA GLY A 27 -24.09 -32.21 -2.98
C GLY A 27 -25.22 -31.38 -3.62
N PRO A 28 -26.43 -31.92 -3.82
CA PRO A 28 -27.57 -31.13 -4.28
C PRO A 28 -28.21 -30.35 -3.12
N PRO A 29 -28.73 -29.12 -3.36
CA PRO A 29 -29.50 -28.38 -2.37
C PRO A 29 -30.95 -28.89 -2.33
N SER A 30 -31.38 -29.36 -1.17
CA SER A 30 -32.79 -29.64 -0.87
C SER A 30 -33.50 -28.35 -0.48
N ALA A 31 -34.46 -27.93 -1.29
CA ALA A 31 -35.50 -26.98 -0.88
C ALA A 31 -36.52 -27.68 0.02
N PRO A 32 -37.08 -26.98 1.01
CA PRO A 32 -38.45 -27.24 1.41
C PRO A 32 -39.40 -26.05 1.17
N THR A 33 -40.57 -26.46 0.74
CA THR A 33 -41.79 -25.72 0.41
C THR A 33 -42.45 -25.08 1.63
N SER A 34 -43.22 -24.04 1.31
CA SER A 34 -44.11 -23.20 2.10
C SER A 34 -44.91 -23.86 3.22
N SER A 35 -45.14 -23.11 4.30
CA SER A 35 -46.36 -23.26 5.12
C SER A 35 -46.82 -21.92 5.70
N THR A 36 -48.14 -21.83 5.81
CA THR A 36 -49.02 -20.67 5.98
C THR A 36 -49.37 -20.46 7.46
N ALA A 37 -49.53 -19.21 7.91
CA ALA A 37 -50.50 -18.71 8.93
C ALA A 37 -50.00 -17.34 9.46
N THR A 38 -50.67 -16.21 9.23
CA THR A 38 -51.91 -15.71 9.86
C THR A 38 -51.68 -15.05 11.23
N ASP A 39 -51.76 -13.72 11.17
CA ASP A 39 -52.44 -12.77 12.07
C ASP A 39 -51.70 -11.88 13.09
N ALA A 40 -52.19 -10.64 13.06
CA ALA A 40 -52.40 -9.66 14.12
C ALA A 40 -51.22 -9.15 14.99
N ALA A 41 -50.77 -7.96 14.57
CA ALA A 41 -50.97 -6.70 15.29
C ALA A 41 -50.02 -6.26 16.44
N LEU A 42 -49.77 -4.94 16.38
CA LEU A 42 -49.43 -3.97 17.44
C LEU A 42 -47.96 -3.52 17.59
N VAL A 43 -47.84 -2.18 17.60
CA VAL A 43 -46.83 -1.31 18.24
C VAL A 43 -45.60 -0.88 17.44
N GLN A 44 -45.78 0.26 16.74
CA GLN A 44 -45.10 1.56 16.86
C GLN A 44 -43.55 1.74 16.76
N PRO A 45 -43.13 2.95 16.33
CA PRO A 45 -41.86 3.21 15.66
C PRO A 45 -40.74 3.48 16.66
N ALA A 46 -39.56 2.93 16.41
CA ALA A 46 -38.37 3.25 17.17
C ALA A 46 -37.23 3.58 16.21
N ALA A 47 -36.93 4.88 16.20
CA ALA A 47 -35.64 5.48 15.96
C ALA A 47 -34.93 5.09 14.65
N ASP A 48 -34.91 6.07 13.75
CA ASP A 48 -33.68 6.44 13.05
C ASP A 48 -32.48 6.18 13.95
N VAL A 49 -31.76 5.09 13.68
CA VAL A 49 -30.37 4.97 14.08
C VAL A 49 -29.65 5.98 13.20
N ALA A 50 -29.57 7.20 13.71
CA ALA A 50 -28.65 8.21 13.25
C ALA A 50 -27.27 7.55 13.23
N THR A 51 -26.86 7.12 12.05
CA THR A 51 -25.48 6.82 11.74
C THR A 51 -24.77 8.16 11.87
N ALA A 52 -24.27 8.45 13.06
CA ALA A 52 -23.37 9.56 13.30
C ALA A 52 -22.09 9.25 12.50
N ALA A 53 -22.11 9.67 11.24
CA ALA A 53 -20.92 9.75 10.42
C ALA A 53 -19.95 10.67 11.17
N THR A 54 -18.98 10.07 11.85
CA THR A 54 -17.80 10.78 12.32
C THR A 54 -17.16 11.31 11.06
N ALA A 55 -17.36 12.59 10.77
CA ALA A 55 -16.65 13.28 9.70
C ALA A 55 -15.16 13.08 10.01
N SER A 56 -14.49 12.24 9.22
CA SER A 56 -13.09 11.93 9.43
C SER A 56 -12.30 13.23 9.26
N ASP A 57 -11.62 13.66 10.33
CA ASP A 57 -10.63 14.74 10.30
C ASP A 57 -9.38 14.37 9.47
N ALA A 58 -9.36 13.17 8.89
CA ALA A 58 -8.29 12.75 8.01
C ALA A 58 -8.18 13.64 6.76
N ILE A 59 -6.94 13.87 6.35
CA ILE A 59 -6.61 14.52 5.08
C ILE A 59 -6.15 13.43 4.13
N VAL A 60 -6.74 13.42 2.93
CA VAL A 60 -6.29 12.58 1.82
C VAL A 60 -6.03 13.50 0.63
N VAL A 61 -4.76 13.67 0.28
CA VAL A 61 -4.36 14.37 -0.95
C VAL A 61 -3.96 13.31 -1.96
N ARG A 62 -4.57 13.33 -3.14
CA ARG A 62 -4.42 12.28 -4.15
C ARG A 62 -4.08 12.86 -5.51
N VAL A 63 -3.16 12.20 -6.21
CA VAL A 63 -2.76 12.50 -7.58
C VAL A 63 -2.90 11.23 -8.42
N GLU A 64 -3.52 11.37 -9.58
CA GLU A 64 -3.70 10.31 -10.57
C GLU A 64 -2.67 10.47 -11.69
N GLN A 65 -1.79 9.49 -11.88
CA GLN A 65 -0.78 9.50 -12.94
C GLN A 65 -0.60 8.10 -13.53
N THR A 66 -1.35 7.79 -14.59
CA THR A 66 -1.37 6.44 -15.18
C THR A 66 0.04 5.90 -15.45
N PRO A 67 0.39 4.70 -14.93
CA PRO A 67 -0.48 3.66 -14.35
C PRO A 67 -0.60 3.69 -12.81
N ILE A 68 -0.14 4.75 -12.14
CA ILE A 68 -0.04 4.86 -10.68
C ILE A 68 -0.94 5.99 -10.16
N ALA A 69 -1.78 5.70 -9.18
CA ALA A 69 -2.34 6.74 -8.31
C ALA A 69 -1.56 6.78 -7.00
N ALA A 70 -1.34 7.95 -6.45
CA ALA A 70 -0.70 8.10 -5.15
C ALA A 70 -1.53 9.01 -4.24
N ALA A 71 -1.60 8.65 -2.96
CA ALA A 71 -2.26 9.44 -1.94
C ALA A 71 -1.37 9.64 -0.71
N LEU A 72 -1.35 10.87 -0.17
CA LEU A 72 -0.78 11.19 1.13
C LEU A 72 -1.94 11.31 2.11
N VAL A 73 -1.90 10.47 3.15
CA VAL A 73 -2.95 10.34 4.15
C VAL A 73 -2.41 10.78 5.51
N LEU A 74 -3.03 11.81 6.07
CA LEU A 74 -2.81 12.24 7.45
C LEU A 74 -4.06 11.87 8.28
N PRO A 75 -3.92 11.29 9.48
CA PRO A 75 -5.07 10.90 10.29
C PRO A 75 -5.82 12.09 10.92
N GLN A 76 -5.21 13.28 10.90
CA GLN A 76 -5.72 14.51 11.49
C GLN A 76 -5.22 15.73 10.71
N ARG A 77 -5.98 16.85 10.74
CA ARG A 77 -5.57 18.11 10.08
C ARG A 77 -4.59 18.92 10.90
N SER A 78 -4.54 18.67 12.21
CA SER A 78 -3.68 19.39 13.13
C SER A 78 -3.25 18.53 14.31
N ALA A 79 -2.10 18.83 14.89
CA ALA A 79 -1.64 18.21 16.13
C ALA A 79 -1.00 19.23 17.08
N LEU A 80 -1.02 18.92 18.38
CA LEU A 80 -0.37 19.71 19.42
C LEU A 80 1.15 19.54 19.41
N PRO A 81 1.92 20.54 19.88
CA PRO A 81 3.33 20.36 20.20
C PRO A 81 3.56 19.15 21.13
N GLY A 82 4.56 18.32 20.81
CA GLY A 82 4.87 17.08 21.54
C GLY A 82 4.09 15.85 21.08
N ALA A 83 3.08 16.00 20.22
CA ALA A 83 2.31 14.88 19.69
C ALA A 83 3.13 14.01 18.72
N GLN A 84 2.70 12.76 18.57
CA GLN A 84 3.17 11.85 17.52
C GLN A 84 1.98 11.23 16.81
N PHE A 85 2.11 11.05 15.50
CA PHE A 85 1.11 10.37 14.69
C PHE A 85 1.76 9.70 13.48
N GLU A 86 1.08 8.72 12.91
CA GLU A 86 1.53 8.02 11.70
C GLU A 86 0.88 8.65 10.47
N LEU A 87 1.68 9.02 9.47
CA LEU A 87 1.18 9.28 8.12
C LEU A 87 1.30 8.05 7.25
N ALA A 88 0.50 8.00 6.19
CA ALA A 88 0.60 6.97 5.17
C ALA A 88 0.75 7.58 3.76
N VAL A 89 1.56 6.92 2.94
CA VAL A 89 1.58 7.11 1.49
C VAL A 89 0.99 5.85 0.88
N GLU A 90 -0.10 5.98 0.14
CA GLU A 90 -0.74 4.88 -0.56
C GLU A 90 -0.45 4.97 -2.04
N LEU A 91 0.02 3.87 -2.63
CA LEU A 91 0.10 3.70 -4.07
C LEU A 91 -1.00 2.74 -4.51
N GLU A 92 -1.73 3.11 -5.56
CA GLU A 92 -2.57 2.20 -6.33
C GLU A 92 -1.95 2.00 -7.70
N ILE A 93 -1.52 0.77 -7.95
CA ILE A 93 -0.79 0.37 -9.14
C ILE A 93 -1.77 -0.39 -10.02
N ALA A 94 -1.98 0.08 -11.25
CA ALA A 94 -2.91 -0.55 -12.18
C ALA A 94 -2.57 -2.04 -12.41
N PRO A 95 -3.56 -2.90 -12.71
CA PRO A 95 -3.32 -4.31 -12.99
C PRO A 95 -2.24 -4.53 -14.05
N GLN A 96 -1.43 -5.58 -13.88
CA GLN A 96 -0.29 -5.93 -14.76
C GLN A 96 0.88 -4.92 -14.76
N TRP A 97 0.81 -3.90 -13.90
CA TRP A 97 1.93 -3.02 -13.62
C TRP A 97 2.54 -3.31 -12.26
N GLU A 98 3.82 -3.00 -12.14
CA GLU A 98 4.60 -3.13 -10.92
C GLU A 98 5.55 -1.92 -10.78
N VAL A 99 5.89 -1.59 -9.53
CA VAL A 99 6.96 -0.62 -9.22
C VAL A 99 8.00 -1.30 -8.34
N ARG A 100 9.28 -0.92 -8.48
CA ARG A 100 10.34 -1.52 -7.67
C ARG A 100 10.14 -1.22 -6.19
N ALA A 101 10.46 -2.19 -5.33
CA ALA A 101 10.35 -2.02 -3.89
C ALA A 101 11.27 -0.90 -3.35
N LEU A 102 10.92 -0.35 -2.19
CA LEU A 102 11.75 0.66 -1.50
C LEU A 102 13.16 0.11 -1.25
N GLY A 103 14.18 0.90 -1.60
CA GLY A 103 15.58 0.55 -1.39
C GLY A 103 16.07 -0.65 -2.21
N ALA A 104 15.33 -1.10 -3.23
CA ALA A 104 15.74 -2.20 -4.08
C ALA A 104 17.01 -1.85 -4.89
N ASN A 105 18.11 -2.54 -4.62
CA ASN A 105 19.30 -2.46 -5.47
C ASN A 105 19.08 -3.30 -6.74
N SER A 106 19.10 -2.69 -7.92
CA SER A 106 19.18 -3.45 -9.16
C SER A 106 19.94 -2.70 -10.25
N ALA A 107 20.60 -3.45 -11.12
CA ALA A 107 21.34 -2.92 -12.26
C ALA A 107 20.43 -2.43 -13.40
N ALA A 108 19.12 -2.66 -13.33
CA ALA A 108 18.19 -2.56 -14.46
C ALA A 108 16.94 -1.69 -14.19
N GLY A 109 16.97 -0.82 -13.18
CA GLY A 109 15.92 0.20 -12.99
C GLY A 109 16.06 0.97 -11.69
N ILE A 110 15.09 1.85 -11.42
CA ILE A 110 15.14 2.76 -10.27
C ILE A 110 14.19 2.30 -9.18
N ALA A 111 14.71 2.16 -7.95
CA ALA A 111 13.90 1.86 -6.77
C ALA A 111 12.86 2.95 -6.51
N THR A 112 11.71 2.57 -5.98
CA THR A 112 10.76 3.58 -5.49
C THR A 112 11.36 4.27 -4.27
N THR A 113 11.28 5.60 -4.23
CA THR A 113 11.75 6.40 -3.10
C THR A 113 10.67 7.35 -2.60
N LEU A 114 10.60 7.52 -1.29
CA LEU A 114 9.64 8.40 -0.61
C LEU A 114 10.41 9.44 0.20
N GLN A 115 10.35 10.70 -0.22
CA GLN A 115 11.03 11.81 0.43
C GLN A 115 10.02 12.77 1.06
N LEU A 116 10.07 12.87 2.39
CA LEU A 116 9.30 13.86 3.12
C LEU A 116 10.06 15.19 3.18
N THR A 117 9.38 16.26 2.83
CA THR A 117 9.80 17.62 3.19
C THR A 117 8.86 18.10 4.30
N LEU A 118 9.40 18.20 5.50
CA LEU A 118 8.65 18.52 6.72
C LEU A 118 8.86 19.98 7.11
N PRO A 119 7.85 20.62 7.72
CA PRO A 119 8.00 21.99 8.18
C PRO A 119 8.85 22.08 9.46
N PRO A 120 9.35 23.28 9.81
CA PRO A 120 10.11 23.48 11.04
C PRO A 120 9.36 22.98 12.28
N GLY A 121 10.05 22.27 13.16
CA GLY A 121 9.45 21.69 14.36
C GLY A 121 8.70 20.38 14.14
N VAL A 122 8.73 19.80 12.94
CA VAL A 122 8.20 18.47 12.64
C VAL A 122 9.33 17.56 12.16
N SER A 123 9.43 16.37 12.75
CA SER A 123 10.47 15.40 12.42
C SER A 123 9.87 14.03 12.08
N ALA A 124 10.51 13.29 11.16
CA ALA A 124 10.18 11.90 10.90
C ALA A 124 10.95 11.00 11.86
N VAL A 125 10.27 10.01 12.43
CA VAL A 125 10.82 9.05 13.39
C VAL A 125 10.96 7.68 12.72
N GLY A 126 12.07 6.99 12.98
CA GLY A 126 12.32 5.64 12.48
C GLY A 126 12.60 5.60 10.97
N GLU A 127 12.40 4.44 10.34
CA GLU A 127 12.42 4.28 8.88
C GLU A 127 11.00 4.16 8.30
N TRP A 128 10.86 4.17 6.97
CA TRP A 128 9.57 3.87 6.34
C TRP A 128 9.20 2.41 6.61
N VAL A 129 7.99 2.19 7.10
CA VAL A 129 7.39 0.86 7.18
C VAL A 129 6.73 0.58 5.84
N ALA A 130 7.39 -0.25 5.03
CA ALA A 130 6.90 -0.68 3.73
C ALA A 130 6.06 -1.97 3.85
N PRO A 131 5.06 -2.19 2.98
CA PRO A 131 4.43 -3.49 2.88
C PRO A 131 5.44 -4.52 2.36
N SER A 132 5.21 -5.80 2.66
CA SER A 132 6.05 -6.86 2.10
C SER A 132 6.02 -6.82 0.57
N PRO A 133 7.18 -6.81 -0.13
CA PRO A 133 7.21 -6.84 -1.58
C PRO A 133 6.89 -8.23 -2.13
N THR A 134 6.42 -8.27 -3.38
CA THR A 134 6.27 -9.49 -4.19
C THR A 134 7.48 -9.64 -5.12
N ARG A 135 7.64 -10.79 -5.76
CA ARG A 135 8.65 -11.02 -6.79
C ARG A 135 8.12 -10.55 -8.15
N SER A 136 8.92 -9.78 -8.87
CA SER A 136 8.64 -9.43 -10.27
C SER A 136 8.52 -10.70 -11.13
N ILE A 137 7.72 -10.61 -12.17
CA ILE A 137 7.64 -11.62 -13.23
C ILE A 137 8.84 -11.55 -14.20
N ALA A 138 9.65 -10.48 -14.12
CA ALA A 138 10.87 -10.36 -14.89
C ALA A 138 11.85 -11.50 -14.53
N PRO A 139 12.76 -11.89 -15.45
CA PRO A 139 13.65 -13.04 -15.23
C PRO A 139 14.56 -12.95 -14.00
N ASP A 140 14.88 -11.73 -13.54
CA ASP A 140 15.70 -11.51 -12.34
C ASP A 140 14.88 -11.61 -11.03
N GLY A 141 13.55 -11.62 -11.12
CA GLY A 141 12.62 -11.77 -10.00
C GLY A 141 12.83 -10.74 -8.90
N HIS A 142 13.25 -9.52 -9.24
CA HIS A 142 13.54 -8.48 -8.26
C HIS A 142 12.30 -8.11 -7.42
N PRO A 143 12.47 -7.55 -6.20
CA PRO A 143 11.34 -7.20 -5.34
C PRO A 143 10.56 -5.99 -5.88
N VAL A 144 9.23 -6.11 -5.89
CA VAL A 144 8.30 -5.12 -6.42
C VAL A 144 7.06 -4.95 -5.54
N HIS A 145 6.34 -3.86 -5.76
CA HIS A 145 5.00 -3.63 -5.28
C HIS A 145 4.00 -3.70 -6.45
N VAL A 146 2.82 -4.24 -6.18
CA VAL A 146 1.70 -4.39 -7.12
C VAL A 146 0.39 -4.05 -6.43
N GLY A 147 -0.65 -3.71 -7.18
CA GLY A 147 -1.96 -3.37 -6.63
C GLY A 147 -1.89 -2.20 -5.64
N LYS A 148 -2.57 -2.34 -4.49
CA LYS A 148 -2.53 -1.34 -3.41
C LYS A 148 -1.34 -1.59 -2.48
N SER A 149 -0.51 -0.57 -2.27
CA SER A 149 0.65 -0.61 -1.36
C SER A 149 0.66 0.60 -0.44
N THR A 150 0.69 0.37 0.87
CA THR A 150 0.63 1.42 1.89
C THR A 150 1.94 1.49 2.66
N PHE A 151 2.62 2.62 2.58
CA PHE A 151 3.86 2.94 3.28
C PHE A 151 3.57 3.86 4.45
N LYS A 152 4.16 3.61 5.61
CA LYS A 152 3.88 4.36 6.84
C LYS A 152 5.14 5.00 7.41
N ARG A 153 5.00 6.20 7.95
CA ARG A 153 6.06 6.90 8.67
C ARG A 153 5.49 7.61 9.88
N THR A 154 6.13 7.46 11.02
CA THR A 154 5.78 8.23 12.22
C THR A 154 6.34 9.63 12.12
N LEU A 155 5.50 10.63 12.38
CA LEU A 155 5.91 12.01 12.58
C LEU A 155 5.82 12.37 14.07
N LYS A 156 6.71 13.28 14.47
CA LYS A 156 6.73 13.89 15.79
C LYS A 156 6.71 15.41 15.64
N ILE A 157 5.83 16.05 16.39
CA ILE A 157 5.84 17.51 16.55
C ILE A 157 6.71 17.83 17.75
N GLU A 158 7.74 18.65 17.57
CA GLU A 158 8.59 19.05 18.66
C GLU A 158 7.81 19.91 19.69
N PRO A 159 8.10 19.80 20.99
CA PRO A 159 7.40 20.57 22.02
C PRO A 159 7.51 22.10 21.85
N THR A 160 8.54 22.56 21.14
CA THR A 160 8.81 23.97 20.86
C THR A 160 8.38 24.39 19.45
N ALA A 161 7.62 23.55 18.75
CA ALA A 161 7.18 23.87 17.39
C ALA A 161 6.23 25.08 17.39
N HIS A 162 6.38 25.96 16.40
CA HIS A 162 5.56 27.15 16.28
C HIS A 162 4.14 26.78 15.83
N VAL A 163 3.15 27.31 16.53
CA VAL A 163 1.73 27.17 16.20
C VAL A 163 1.44 27.88 14.87
N GLY A 164 0.64 27.26 14.01
CA GLY A 164 0.19 27.84 12.75
C GLY A 164 -0.08 26.83 11.65
N GLU A 165 -0.57 27.34 10.52
CA GLU A 165 -0.77 26.57 9.29
C GLU A 165 0.57 26.25 8.62
N THR A 166 0.62 25.08 8.00
CA THR A 166 1.79 24.55 7.33
C THR A 166 1.40 23.46 6.33
N ALA A 167 2.38 22.74 5.77
CA ALA A 167 2.13 21.60 4.89
C ALA A 167 3.15 20.49 5.12
N ILE A 168 2.70 19.25 4.95
CA ILE A 168 3.56 18.07 4.87
C ILE A 168 3.62 17.66 3.40
N ASN A 169 4.82 17.66 2.84
CA ASN A 169 5.03 17.32 1.44
C ASN A 169 5.73 15.98 1.31
N CYS A 170 5.32 15.19 0.32
CA CYS A 170 5.95 13.93 -0.05
C CYS A 170 6.23 13.91 -1.55
N LYS A 171 7.49 13.65 -1.90
CA LYS A 171 7.89 13.33 -3.28
C LYS A 171 8.07 11.83 -3.42
N ILE A 172 7.51 11.28 -4.48
CA ILE A 172 7.54 9.85 -4.81
C ILE A 172 8.23 9.71 -6.15
N ASP A 173 9.48 9.25 -6.17
CA ASP A 173 10.15 8.88 -7.42
C ASP A 173 9.96 7.38 -7.65
N TYR A 174 9.58 6.99 -8.87
CA TYR A 174 9.32 5.61 -9.21
C TYR A 174 9.58 5.31 -10.69
N GLN A 175 9.59 4.03 -11.02
CA GLN A 175 9.54 3.54 -12.40
C GLN A 175 8.52 2.42 -12.48
N ALA A 176 7.47 2.63 -13.29
CA ALA A 176 6.45 1.62 -13.54
C ALA A 176 6.90 0.68 -14.67
N CYS A 177 6.79 -0.61 -14.45
CA CYS A 177 7.08 -1.65 -15.44
C CYS A 177 5.88 -2.58 -15.61
N ASN A 178 5.78 -3.19 -16.78
CA ASN A 178 4.89 -4.31 -17.04
C ASN A 178 5.69 -5.45 -17.68
N GLU A 179 5.02 -6.53 -18.09
CA GLU A 179 5.68 -7.73 -18.64
C GLU A 179 6.49 -7.46 -19.93
N ARG A 180 6.25 -6.35 -20.61
CA ARG A 180 6.84 -6.03 -21.91
C ARG A 180 7.92 -4.96 -21.83
N SER A 181 7.76 -3.99 -20.93
CA SER A 181 8.62 -2.80 -20.90
C SER A 181 8.49 -2.02 -19.60
N CYS A 182 9.51 -1.21 -19.31
CA CYS A 182 9.46 -0.17 -18.28
C CYS A 182 9.21 1.21 -18.90
N MET A 183 8.41 2.03 -18.23
CA MET A 183 8.27 3.44 -18.54
C MET A 183 9.53 4.21 -18.12
N ARG A 184 9.65 5.46 -18.58
CA ARG A 184 10.66 6.37 -18.04
C ARG A 184 10.40 6.58 -16.54
N PRO A 185 11.44 6.81 -15.73
CA PRO A 185 11.26 7.24 -14.35
C PRO A 185 10.42 8.52 -14.28
N GLU A 186 9.53 8.56 -13.29
CA GLU A 186 8.60 9.66 -13.05
C GLU A 186 8.58 10.02 -11.57
N ALA A 187 8.05 11.21 -11.27
CA ALA A 187 7.84 11.67 -9.92
C ALA A 187 6.38 12.12 -9.73
N ILE A 188 5.83 11.84 -8.55
CA ILE A 188 4.58 12.41 -8.06
C ILE A 188 4.90 13.27 -6.83
N GLU A 189 4.33 14.47 -6.77
CA GLU A 189 4.44 15.38 -5.63
C GLU A 189 3.08 15.52 -4.95
N LEU A 190 3.05 15.32 -3.64
CA LEU A 190 1.87 15.42 -2.79
C LEU A 190 2.13 16.48 -1.72
N ALA A 191 1.17 17.37 -1.51
CA ALA A 191 1.23 18.40 -0.48
C ALA A 191 -0.06 18.40 0.33
N ALA A 192 0.03 17.93 1.58
CA ALA A 192 -1.10 17.92 2.49
C ALA A 192 -1.05 19.16 3.40
N PRO A 193 -2.11 19.99 3.42
CA PRO A 193 -2.17 21.07 4.41
C PRO A 193 -2.20 20.46 5.81
N PHE A 194 -1.58 21.13 6.78
CA PHE A 194 -1.53 20.68 8.16
C PHE A 194 -1.41 21.88 9.09
N ALA A 195 -1.77 21.75 10.36
CA ALA A 195 -1.55 22.81 11.34
C ALA A 195 -0.91 22.28 12.62
N ILE A 196 -0.01 23.06 13.20
CA ILE A 196 0.41 22.87 14.58
C ILE A 196 -0.56 23.69 15.42
N ALA A 197 -1.40 23.00 16.20
CA ALA A 197 -2.46 23.63 16.98
C ALA A 197 -1.92 24.26 18.26
N ALA A 198 -2.62 25.28 18.76
CA ALA A 198 -2.37 25.83 20.08
C ALA A 198 -2.77 24.80 21.17
N PRO A 199 -2.04 24.72 22.30
CA PRO A 199 -2.37 23.85 23.42
C PRO A 199 -3.70 24.20 24.10
#